data_AF-A0A2D8LBY4-F1
#
_entry.id   AF-A0A2D8LBY4-F1
#
_cell.length_a   1.000
_cell.length_b   1.000
_cell.length_c   1.000
_cell.angle_alpha   90.00
_cell.angle_beta   90.00
_cell.angle_gamma   90.00
#
_symmetry.space_group_name_H-M   'P 1'
#
loop_
_entity.id
_entity.type
_entity.pdbx_description
1 polymer ?
#
loop_
_entity_poly.entity_id
_entity_poly.type
_entity_poly.pdbx_seq_one_letter_code
_entity_poly.pdbx_strand_id
1 'polypeptide(L)' 'EPELKIIDVFICKLRKKLSTATGGLNYIETVWGRGYVLRDPQPEELPAERSLAVGA' A
#
# COMPACT_ATOMS: atom_id res chain seq x y z
N GLU A 1 20.28 -11.61 16.19
CA GLU A 1 19.54 -11.30 14.95
C GLU A 1 18.28 -10.49 15.26
N PRO A 2 18.27 -9.18 14.95
CA PRO A 2 17.09 -8.34 15.10
C PRO A 2 16.63 -7.77 13.74
N GLU A 3 16.50 -8.57 12.66
CA GLU A 3 16.36 -7.98 11.31
C GLU A 3 14.94 -8.07 10.72
N LEU A 4 14.27 -9.23 10.81
CA LEU A 4 12.94 -9.40 10.22
C LEU A 4 11.87 -8.53 10.89
N LYS A 5 11.84 -8.47 12.23
CA LYS A 5 10.87 -7.64 12.96
C LYS A 5 11.05 -6.14 12.72
N ILE A 6 12.25 -5.69 12.36
CA ILE A 6 12.51 -4.28 12.04
C ILE A 6 11.85 -3.92 10.70
N ILE A 7 11.96 -4.78 9.68
CA ILE A 7 11.31 -4.59 8.38
C ILE A 7 9.80 -4.52 8.57
N ASP A 8 9.20 -5.46 9.32
CA ASP A 8 7.77 -5.47 9.59
C ASP A 8 7.31 -4.16 10.27
N VAL A 9 8.06 -3.66 11.26
CA VAL A 9 7.76 -2.41 11.95
C VAL A 9 7.82 -1.22 11.00
N PHE A 10 8.81 -1.16 10.11
CA PHE A 10 8.91 -0.10 9.12
C PHE A 10 7.78 -0.18 8.08
N ILE A 11 7.41 -1.37 7.63
CA ILE A 11 6.29 -1.57 6.70
C ILE A 11 4.96 -1.20 7.35
N CYS A 12 4.73 -1.56 8.61
CA CYS A 12 3.57 -1.10 9.37
C CYS A 12 3.49 0.43 9.44
N LYS A 13 4.62 1.10 9.72
CA LYS A 13 4.69 2.57 9.73
C LYS A 13 4.43 3.17 8.35
N LEU A 14 5.02 2.61 7.30
CA LEU A 14 4.88 3.10 5.93
C LEU A 14 3.44 2.94 5.42
N ARG A 15 2.81 1.78 5.63
CA ARG A 15 1.40 1.55 5.31
C ARG A 15 0.49 2.57 5.96
N LYS A 16 0.71 2.85 7.26
CA LYS A 16 -0.07 3.87 7.97
C LYS A 16 0.08 5.26 7.35
N LYS A 17 1.32 5.66 7.00
CA LYS A 17 1.58 6.95 6.34
C LYS A 17 0.91 7.05 4.97
N LEU A 18 1.02 6.02 4.14
CA LEU A 18 0.43 5.99 2.80
C LEU A 18 -1.10 6.02 2.88
N SER A 19 -1.70 5.20 3.74
CA SER A 19 -3.14 5.20 3.96
C SER A 19 -3.65 6.59 4.38
N THR A 20 -2.97 7.27 5.32
CA THR A 20 -3.32 8.65 5.71
C THR A 20 -3.19 9.65 4.57
N ALA A 21 -2.13 9.57 3.76
CA ALA A 21 -1.89 10.51 2.67
C ALA A 21 -2.82 10.31 1.46
N THR A 22 -3.32 9.09 1.28
CA THR A 22 -4.04 8.69 0.06
C THR A 22 -5.53 8.47 0.26
N GLY A 23 -6.03 8.57 1.51
CA GLY A 23 -7.44 8.45 1.84
C GLY A 23 -7.89 7.01 2.08
N GLY A 24 -7.03 6.17 2.66
CA GLY A 24 -7.34 4.78 3.00
C GLY A 24 -6.80 3.75 2.00
N LEU A 25 -6.16 4.18 0.91
CA LEU A 25 -5.71 3.29 -0.15
C LEU A 25 -4.51 2.43 0.27
N ASN A 26 -4.49 1.19 -0.23
CA ASN A 26 -3.47 0.20 0.07
C ASN A 26 -2.49 0.09 -1.10
N TYR A 27 -1.27 0.57 -0.91
CA TYR A 27 -0.21 0.51 -1.93
C TYR A 27 0.82 -0.59 -1.70
N ILE A 28 0.83 -1.22 -0.51
CA ILE A 28 1.85 -2.22 -0.15
C ILE A 28 1.19 -3.55 0.14
N GLU A 29 1.41 -4.51 -0.75
CA GLU A 29 0.94 -5.89 -0.65
C GLU A 29 1.94 -6.76 0.12
N THR A 30 1.47 -7.66 0.98
CA THR A 30 2.32 -8.69 1.60
C THR A 30 2.26 -9.97 0.76
N VAL A 31 3.41 -10.44 0.31
CA VAL A 31 3.55 -11.75 -0.34
C VAL A 31 4.27 -12.70 0.61
N TRP A 32 3.53 -13.64 1.18
CA TRP A 32 4.06 -14.59 2.15
C TRP A 32 5.24 -15.39 1.57
N GLY A 33 6.34 -15.45 2.33
CA GLY A 33 7.59 -16.10 1.88
C GLY A 33 8.39 -15.34 0.82
N ARG A 34 7.93 -14.16 0.37
CA ARG A 34 8.64 -13.32 -0.62
C ARG A 34 8.88 -11.87 -0.19
N GLY A 35 8.09 -11.34 0.74
CA GLY A 35 8.25 -10.00 1.31
C GLY A 35 7.11 -9.05 0.93
N TYR A 36 7.45 -7.82 0.55
CA TYR A 36 6.50 -6.74 0.31
C TYR A 36 6.64 -6.17 -1.10
N VAL A 37 5.53 -5.80 -1.72
CA VAL A 37 5.52 -5.22 -3.07
C VAL A 37 4.75 -3.90 -3.06
N LEU A 38 5.32 -2.88 -3.68
CA LEU A 38 4.63 -1.61 -3.94
C LEU A 38 3.85 -1.72 -5.25
N ARG A 39 2.55 -1.49 -5.22
CA ARG A 39 1.66 -1.47 -6.39
C ARG A 39 0.66 -0.33 -6.26
N ASP A 40 0.13 0.09 -7.40
CA ASP A 40 -1.03 0.97 -7.39
C ASP A 40 -2.27 0.22 -6.87
N PRO A 41 -3.18 0.92 -6.16
CA PRO A 41 -4.45 0.36 -5.71
C PRO A 41 -5.28 -0.07 -6.90
N GLN A 42 -6.07 -1.12 -6.72
CA GLN A 42 -6.93 -1.58 -7.79
C GLN A 42 -7.97 -0.49 -8.13
N PRO A 43 -8.45 -0.41 -9.39
CA PRO A 43 -9.49 0.54 -9.78
C PRO A 43 -10.76 0.46 -8.90
N GLU A 44 -11.01 -0.72 -8.34
CA GLU A 44 -12.11 -1.03 -7.41
C GLU A 44 -11.92 -0.39 -6.02
N GLU A 45 -10.67 -0.14 -5.62
CA GLU A 45 -10.31 0.49 -4.35
C GLU A 45 -10.26 2.02 -4.46
N LEU A 46 -10.16 2.56 -5.67
CA LEU A 46 -10.11 4.00 -5.91
C LEU A 46 -11.47 4.65 -5.54
N PRO A 47 -11.47 5.81 -4.86
CA PRO A 47 -12.70 6.57 -4.65
C PRO A 47 -13.30 6.95 -6.01
N ALA A 48 -14.63 6.99 -6.10
CA ALA A 48 -15.38 7.28 -7.34
C ALA A 48 -14.89 8.55 -8.07
N GLU A 49 -14.32 9.50 -7.33
CA GLU A 49 -13.79 10.77 -7.84
C GLU A 49 -12.46 10.61 -8.62
N ARG A 50 -11.65 9.60 -8.29
CA ARG A 50 -10.35 9.32 -8.94
C ARG A 50 -10.46 8.33 -10.09
N SER A 51 -11.45 7.45 -10.10
CA SER A 51 -11.65 6.45 -11.16
C SER A 51 -12.06 7.06 -12.51
N LEU A 52 -12.48 8.33 -12.53
CA LEU A 52 -12.87 9.05 -13.74
C LEU A 52 -11.70 9.51 -14.63
N ALA A 53 -10.45 9.42 -14.15
CA ALA A 53 -9.28 10.00 -14.84
C ALA A 53 -8.53 9.05 -15.79
N VAL A 54 -8.97 7.79 -15.96
CA VAL A 54 -8.35 6.85 -16.91
C VAL A 54 -9.20 6.79 -18.18
N GLY A 55 -9.13 7.84 -19.00
CA GLY A 55 -9.92 7.94 -20.22
C GLY A 55 -9.47 9.06 -21.14
N ALA A 56 -8.37 8.83 -21.87
CA ALA A 56 -8.01 9.48 -23.13
C ALA A 56 -7.13 8.53 -23.94
#